data_AF-A0A0C2JQE8-F1
#
_entry.id   AF-A0A0C2JQE8-F1
#
_cell.length_a   1.000
_cell.length_b   1.000
_cell.length_c   1.000
_cell.angle_alpha   90.00
_cell.angle_beta   90.00
_cell.angle_gamma   90.00
#
_symmetry.space_group_name_H-M   'P 1'
#
loop_
_entity.id
_entity.type
_entity.pdbx_description
1 polymer ?
#
loop_
_entity_poly.entity_id
_entity_poly.type
_entity_poly.pdbx_seq_one_letter_code
_entity_poly.pdbx_strand_id
1 'polypeptide(L)'
;MDSSGESETADMLFGSRCPKQIKTSRVNKMNNRKANLWDLVNVMRICDPNFQSCNHIASMAPKHPPWYRNQPISPQKRTYQSRVHENFDPGPGSKYEYTNNSRVHHNQLEKQRRESMRSLFTEIREMLPNNLRSDRISTAKLLVAAAQYIKDNHAIVLKYVEKNENLYNQKISLLRQLEEYGIYNEYLNSESYRTQQKDPKTSKIEEQNNSVCQPMDVDEPRPDFE
;
A
#
# COMPACT_ATOMS: atom_id res chain seq x y z
N MET A 1 -36.36 33.85 -60.50
CA MET A 1 -35.81 32.48 -60.58
C MET A 1 -35.59 32.06 -59.15
N ASP A 2 -36.70 31.65 -58.54
CA ASP A 2 -36.78 31.23 -57.14
C ASP A 2 -36.80 29.71 -57.15
N SER A 3 -35.87 29.09 -56.43
CA SER A 3 -35.92 27.66 -56.12
C SER A 3 -35.77 27.48 -54.62
N SER A 4 -36.94 27.43 -54.00
CA SER A 4 -37.24 26.84 -52.71
C SER A 4 -36.90 25.35 -52.72
N GLY A 5 -36.01 24.93 -51.82
CA GLY A 5 -35.71 23.54 -51.52
C GLY A 5 -36.09 23.23 -50.08
N GLU A 6 -37.30 22.69 -49.91
CA GLU A 6 -37.75 22.02 -48.68
C GLU A 6 -37.14 20.61 -48.65
N SER A 7 -36.61 20.20 -47.51
CA SER A 7 -36.43 18.78 -47.19
C SER A 7 -36.69 18.54 -45.71
N GLU A 8 -37.89 18.04 -45.45
CA GLU A 8 -38.26 17.23 -44.28
C GLU A 8 -37.25 16.09 -44.08
N THR A 9 -36.95 15.73 -42.83
CA THR A 9 -37.00 14.32 -42.37
C THR A 9 -36.65 14.14 -40.89
N ALA A 10 -37.59 13.47 -40.21
CA ALA A 10 -37.39 12.47 -39.16
C ALA A 10 -37.00 12.91 -37.73
N ASP A 11 -38.02 13.32 -36.97
CA ASP A 11 -38.11 13.12 -35.52
C ASP A 11 -38.10 11.62 -35.18
N MET A 12 -36.94 11.10 -34.75
CA MET A 12 -36.83 9.77 -34.15
C MET A 12 -37.15 9.85 -32.65
N LEU A 13 -38.42 9.62 -32.33
CA LEU A 13 -38.92 9.35 -30.98
C LEU A 13 -38.28 8.08 -30.41
N PHE A 14 -37.21 8.22 -29.63
CA PHE A 14 -36.70 7.16 -28.78
C PHE A 14 -37.67 6.93 -27.60
N GLY A 15 -38.67 6.07 -27.84
CA GLY A 15 -39.52 5.51 -26.81
C GLY A 15 -38.68 4.73 -25.80
N SER A 16 -38.49 5.33 -24.63
CA SER A 16 -37.85 4.71 -23.47
C SER A 16 -38.74 3.61 -22.92
N ARG A 17 -38.60 2.39 -23.45
CA ARG A 17 -39.19 1.20 -22.84
C ARG A 17 -38.38 0.84 -21.59
N CYS A 18 -38.96 1.10 -20.43
CA CYS A 18 -38.47 0.61 -19.16
C CYS A 18 -38.31 -0.93 -19.22
N PRO A 19 -37.13 -1.49 -18.92
CA PRO A 19 -36.99 -2.93 -18.80
C PRO A 19 -37.80 -3.43 -17.60
N LYS A 20 -38.68 -4.39 -17.88
CA LYS A 20 -39.48 -5.10 -16.89
C LYS A 20 -38.54 -5.66 -15.82
N GLN A 21 -38.90 -5.39 -14.57
CA GLN A 21 -38.27 -5.91 -13.35
C GLN A 21 -38.15 -7.44 -13.44
N ILE A 22 -36.94 -7.93 -13.72
CA ILE A 22 -36.59 -9.33 -13.53
C ILE A 22 -36.60 -9.55 -12.02
N LYS A 23 -37.61 -10.27 -11.54
CA LYS A 23 -37.63 -10.82 -10.17
C LYS A 23 -36.45 -11.77 -10.06
N THR A 24 -35.34 -11.28 -9.52
CA THR A 24 -34.21 -12.14 -9.18
C THR A 24 -34.65 -13.06 -8.06
N SER A 25 -34.65 -14.35 -8.40
CA SER A 25 -34.87 -15.45 -7.49
C SER A 25 -33.96 -15.30 -6.27
N ARG A 26 -34.62 -15.33 -5.12
CA ARG A 26 -34.13 -15.61 -3.76
C ARG A 26 -32.77 -16.34 -3.76
N VAL A 27 -31.68 -15.58 -3.74
CA VAL A 27 -30.34 -16.13 -3.51
C VAL A 27 -30.31 -16.64 -2.07
N ASN A 28 -29.99 -17.92 -1.95
CA ASN A 28 -29.73 -18.61 -0.70
C ASN A 28 -28.81 -17.74 0.18
N LYS A 29 -29.37 -17.25 1.30
CA LYS A 29 -28.59 -16.84 2.47
C LYS A 29 -27.96 -18.11 3.06
N MET A 30 -26.90 -18.60 2.44
CA MET A 30 -26.02 -19.53 3.12
C MET A 30 -25.13 -18.75 4.09
N ASN A 31 -25.43 -19.00 5.35
CA ASN A 31 -24.62 -18.80 6.53
C ASN A 31 -23.11 -18.90 6.22
N ASN A 32 -22.45 -17.76 6.11
CA ASN A 32 -21.00 -17.67 6.32
C ASN A 32 -20.66 -16.48 7.23
N ARG A 33 -21.45 -16.35 8.31
CA ARG A 33 -21.10 -15.52 9.46
C ARG A 33 -20.33 -16.39 10.44
N LYS A 34 -19.03 -16.48 10.20
CA LYS A 34 -17.92 -16.72 11.15
C LYS A 34 -16.70 -17.08 10.31
N ALA A 35 -16.22 -16.14 9.50
CA ALA A 35 -14.79 -16.11 9.24
C ALA A 35 -14.16 -15.91 10.62
N ASN A 36 -13.60 -16.99 11.17
CA ASN A 36 -13.01 -16.98 12.49
C ASN A 36 -11.90 -15.92 12.46
N LEU A 37 -11.82 -15.08 13.49
CA LEU A 37 -10.71 -14.15 13.67
C LEU A 37 -9.33 -14.86 13.58
N TRP A 38 -9.30 -16.18 13.83
CA TRP A 38 -8.14 -17.03 13.65
C TRP A 38 -7.67 -17.19 12.21
N ASP A 39 -8.55 -17.16 11.20
CA ASP A 39 -8.16 -17.30 9.79
C ASP A 39 -7.43 -16.04 9.28
N LEU A 40 -7.83 -14.86 9.78
CA LEU A 40 -7.13 -13.58 9.52
C LEU A 40 -5.76 -13.51 10.22
N VAL A 41 -5.62 -14.15 11.39
CA VAL A 41 -4.34 -14.23 12.11
C VAL A 41 -3.36 -15.21 11.43
N ASN A 42 -3.87 -16.28 10.81
CA ASN A 42 -3.02 -17.22 10.08
C ASN A 42 -2.50 -16.66 8.74
N VAL A 43 -3.29 -15.83 8.03
CA VAL A 43 -2.81 -15.17 6.81
C VAL A 43 -1.69 -14.15 7.13
N MET A 44 -1.76 -13.46 8.27
CA MET A 44 -0.65 -12.58 8.71
C MET A 44 0.61 -13.32 9.16
N ARG A 45 0.55 -14.61 9.49
CA ARG A 45 1.73 -15.43 9.83
C ARG A 45 2.52 -15.90 8.60
N ILE A 46 1.89 -15.99 7.44
CA ILE A 46 2.52 -16.53 6.23
C ILE A 46 3.43 -15.49 5.56
N CYS A 47 3.21 -14.19 5.78
CA CYS A 47 3.98 -13.12 5.15
C CYS A 47 5.22 -12.67 5.95
N ASP A 48 5.47 -13.22 7.15
CA ASP A 48 6.66 -12.89 7.92
C ASP A 48 7.02 -14.05 8.89
N PRO A 49 7.92 -14.97 8.51
CA PRO A 49 8.32 -16.10 9.36
C PRO A 49 9.00 -15.67 10.67
N ASN A 50 9.39 -14.40 10.80
CA ASN A 50 10.00 -13.86 12.03
C ASN A 50 9.00 -13.19 12.99
N PHE A 51 7.71 -13.16 12.67
CA PHE A 51 6.69 -12.49 13.53
C PHE A 51 6.23 -13.34 14.74
N GLN A 52 6.92 -14.43 15.08
CA GLN A 52 6.54 -15.31 16.20
C GLN A 52 7.07 -14.89 17.59
N SER A 53 7.97 -13.91 17.72
CA SER A 53 8.62 -13.67 19.04
C SER A 53 8.08 -12.50 19.87
N CYS A 54 7.20 -11.64 19.35
CA CYS A 54 6.85 -10.39 20.07
C CYS A 54 5.77 -10.54 21.17
N ASN A 55 5.13 -11.70 21.32
CA ASN A 55 4.11 -11.91 22.37
C ASN A 55 4.70 -12.01 23.78
N HIS A 56 6.02 -12.11 23.94
CA HIS A 56 6.67 -12.14 25.27
C HIS A 56 7.01 -10.76 25.85
N ILE A 57 6.97 -9.69 25.04
CA ILE A 57 7.35 -8.34 25.51
C ILE A 57 6.18 -7.67 26.25
N ALA A 58 4.93 -8.04 25.97
CA ALA A 58 3.77 -7.49 26.67
C ALA A 58 3.74 -7.83 28.17
N SER A 59 4.42 -8.89 28.63
CA SER A 59 4.55 -9.22 30.05
C SER A 59 5.73 -8.55 30.76
N MET A 60 6.63 -7.89 30.03
CA MET A 60 7.79 -7.18 30.58
C MET A 60 7.63 -5.65 30.60
N ALA A 61 6.45 -5.12 30.25
CA ALA A 61 6.16 -3.71 30.45
C ALA A 61 6.36 -3.37 31.95
N PRO A 62 7.33 -2.51 32.32
CA PRO A 62 7.54 -2.15 33.70
C PRO A 62 6.24 -1.55 34.22
N LYS A 63 5.68 -2.16 35.28
CA LYS A 63 4.52 -1.63 35.99
C LYS A 63 4.88 -0.20 36.38
N HIS A 64 4.33 0.78 35.67
CA HIS A 64 4.55 2.18 35.99
C HIS A 64 4.22 2.37 37.48
N PRO A 65 5.13 2.96 38.27
CA PRO A 65 4.88 3.18 39.67
C PRO A 65 3.56 3.96 39.85
N PRO A 66 2.70 3.57 40.80
CA PRO A 66 1.34 4.13 40.95
C PRO A 66 1.31 5.64 41.23
N TRP A 67 2.46 6.27 41.54
CA TRP A 67 2.56 7.70 41.78
C TRP A 67 2.60 8.57 40.52
N TYR A 68 2.65 7.99 39.32
CA TYR A 68 2.77 8.78 38.07
C TYR A 68 1.43 9.27 37.47
N ARG A 69 0.27 8.87 38.03
CA ARG A 69 -1.00 9.08 37.32
C ARG A 69 -1.73 10.40 37.62
N ASN A 70 -1.40 11.12 38.69
CA ASN A 70 -2.19 12.27 39.14
C ASN A 70 -1.35 13.45 39.66
N GLN A 71 -0.24 13.80 39.01
CA GLN A 71 0.37 15.11 39.27
C GLN A 71 -0.53 16.15 38.57
N PRO A 72 -1.23 17.04 39.31
CA PRO A 72 -1.92 18.16 38.69
C PRO A 72 -0.87 18.95 37.91
N ILE A 73 -1.09 19.09 36.60
CA ILE A 73 -0.28 19.96 35.77
C ILE A 73 -0.51 21.37 36.30
N SER A 74 0.30 21.78 37.28
CA SER A 74 0.27 23.14 37.77
C SER A 74 0.56 24.02 36.55
N PRO A 75 -0.26 25.03 36.26
CA PRO A 75 0.06 25.99 35.23
C PRO A 75 1.26 26.79 35.76
N GLN A 76 2.46 26.27 35.54
CA GLN A 76 3.67 27.04 35.64
C GLN A 76 3.54 28.11 34.56
N LYS A 77 3.01 29.25 34.99
CA LYS A 77 3.14 30.53 34.31
C LYS A 77 4.61 30.60 33.92
N ARG A 78 4.91 30.41 32.62
CA ARG A 78 6.20 30.78 32.05
C ARG A 78 6.30 32.28 32.21
N THR A 79 6.67 32.73 33.40
CA THR A 79 7.25 34.05 33.58
C THR A 79 8.50 34.02 32.72
N TYR A 80 8.37 34.69 31.58
CA TYR A 80 9.43 35.10 30.68
C TYR A 80 10.31 36.07 31.49
N GLN A 81 11.01 35.57 32.51
CA GLN A 81 12.13 36.28 33.08
C GLN A 81 13.21 36.19 32.02
N SER A 82 13.16 37.18 31.13
CA SER A 82 14.30 37.70 30.39
C SER A 82 15.36 38.03 31.44
N ARG A 83 16.10 36.99 31.84
CA ARG A 83 17.24 37.11 32.71
C ARG A 83 18.31 37.70 31.82
N VAL A 84 18.37 39.03 31.81
CA VAL A 84 19.53 39.81 31.37
C VAL A 84 20.71 39.20 32.11
N HIS A 85 21.42 38.32 31.41
CA HIS A 85 22.64 37.70 31.91
C HIS A 85 23.71 38.78 31.73
N GLU A 86 23.79 39.67 32.71
CA GLU A 86 24.90 40.60 32.84
C GLU A 86 26.19 39.78 32.88
N ASN A 87 27.02 39.98 31.86
CA ASN A 87 28.48 39.94 31.89
C ASN A 87 29.12 38.84 32.76
N PHE A 88 28.74 37.58 32.55
CA PHE A 88 29.52 36.46 33.07
C PHE A 88 30.64 36.17 32.07
N ASP A 89 31.76 36.85 32.24
CA ASP A 89 32.99 36.67 31.47
C ASP A 89 33.49 35.22 31.71
N PRO A 90 33.32 34.30 30.75
CA PRO A 90 33.71 32.91 30.93
C PRO A 90 35.23 32.86 30.82
N GLY A 91 35.90 32.89 31.97
CA GLY A 91 37.36 32.83 32.07
C GLY A 91 37.97 31.71 31.21
N PRO A 92 39.22 31.90 30.75
CA PRO A 92 39.84 31.07 29.72
C PRO A 92 40.07 29.65 30.26
N GLY A 93 39.49 28.65 29.58
CA GLY A 93 39.75 27.23 29.86
C GLY A 93 38.58 26.45 30.47
N SER A 94 37.34 26.84 30.20
CA SER A 94 36.18 26.22 30.85
C SER A 94 35.61 25.02 30.08
N LYS A 95 35.36 23.93 30.81
CA LYS A 95 34.64 22.70 30.39
C LYS A 95 33.25 22.97 29.74
N TYR A 96 32.79 24.22 29.71
CA TYR A 96 31.55 24.64 29.06
C TYR A 96 31.62 24.55 27.53
N GLU A 97 32.77 24.78 26.88
CA GLU A 97 32.88 24.68 25.42
C GLU A 97 32.55 23.26 24.91
N TYR A 98 32.99 22.23 25.63
CA TYR A 98 32.71 20.83 25.26
C TYR A 98 31.20 20.51 25.31
N THR A 99 30.49 21.00 26.32
CA THR A 99 29.04 20.78 26.45
C THR A 99 28.24 21.56 25.41
N ASN A 100 28.71 22.74 25.01
CA ASN A 100 28.05 23.55 24.00
C ASN A 100 28.20 22.91 22.60
N ASN A 101 29.38 22.38 22.31
CA ASN A 101 29.64 21.63 21.07
C ASN A 101 28.77 20.37 20.98
N SER A 102 28.60 19.65 22.09
CA SER A 102 27.69 18.50 22.16
C SER A 102 26.23 18.86 21.87
N ARG A 103 25.73 19.96 22.45
CA ARG A 103 24.34 20.42 22.22
C ARG A 103 24.11 20.87 20.78
N VAL A 104 25.07 21.60 20.19
CA VAL A 104 24.99 22.03 18.79
C VAL A 104 24.97 20.82 17.86
N HIS A 105 25.88 19.86 18.08
CA HIS A 105 25.95 18.64 17.30
C HIS A 105 24.65 17.82 17.39
N HIS A 106 24.11 17.61 18.61
CA HIS A 106 22.84 16.93 18.81
C HIS A 106 21.68 17.62 18.08
N ASN A 107 21.59 18.95 18.14
CA ASN A 107 20.56 19.70 17.42
C ASN A 107 20.68 19.57 15.91
N GLN A 108 21.91 19.53 15.39
CA GLN A 108 22.17 19.32 13.97
C GLN A 108 21.73 17.91 13.54
N LEU A 109 22.09 16.88 14.30
CA LEU A 109 21.66 15.50 14.06
C LEU A 109 20.12 15.39 14.07
N GLU A 110 19.46 15.99 15.07
CA GLU A 110 18.00 15.95 15.16
C GLU A 110 17.33 16.74 14.02
N LYS A 111 17.94 17.83 13.54
CA LYS A 111 17.47 18.55 12.35
C LYS A 111 17.56 17.66 11.11
N GLN A 112 18.69 16.98 10.90
CA GLN A 112 18.87 16.04 9.80
C GLN A 112 17.85 14.89 9.87
N ARG A 113 17.68 14.29 11.05
CA ARG A 113 16.71 13.22 11.29
C ARG A 113 15.29 13.64 10.92
N ARG A 114 14.88 14.85 11.33
CA ARG A 114 13.55 15.39 10.99
C ARG A 114 13.40 15.68 9.50
N GLU A 115 14.47 16.10 8.82
CA GLU A 115 14.44 16.33 7.37
C GLU A 115 14.27 15.01 6.61
N SER A 116 15.03 13.97 6.96
CA SER A 116 14.86 12.63 6.40
C SER A 116 13.44 12.10 6.62
N MET A 117 12.87 12.27 7.81
CA MET A 117 11.48 11.89 8.07
C MET A 117 10.47 12.63 7.18
N ARG A 118 10.69 13.92 6.91
CA ARG A 118 9.82 14.70 6.01
C ARG A 118 9.88 14.15 4.58
N SER A 119 11.08 13.81 4.08
CA SER A 119 11.25 13.17 2.77
C SER A 119 10.41 11.90 2.66
N LEU A 120 10.51 11.02 3.65
CA LEU A 120 9.75 9.76 3.67
C LEU A 120 8.23 10.00 3.68
N PHE A 121 7.73 11.02 4.38
CA PHE A 121 6.30 11.36 4.34
C PHE A 121 5.87 11.92 2.99
N THR A 122 6.75 12.65 2.29
CA THR A 122 6.50 13.11 0.92
C THR A 122 6.41 11.91 -0.03
N GLU A 123 7.35 10.97 0.05
CA GLU A 123 7.32 9.73 -0.75
C GLU A 123 6.06 8.91 -0.50
N ILE A 124 5.65 8.73 0.76
CA ILE A 124 4.38 8.04 1.09
C ILE A 124 3.19 8.76 0.44
N ARG A 125 3.16 10.09 0.46
CA ARG A 125 2.10 10.87 -0.18
C ARG A 125 2.10 10.68 -1.70
N GLU A 126 3.27 10.64 -2.33
CA GLU A 126 3.43 10.42 -3.76
C GLU A 126 3.09 8.99 -4.21
N MET A 127 2.99 8.01 -3.32
CA MET A 127 2.51 6.67 -3.66
C MET A 127 0.98 6.51 -3.57
N LEU A 128 0.28 7.43 -2.90
CA LEU A 128 -1.17 7.40 -2.79
C LEU A 128 -1.87 7.76 -4.11
N PRO A 129 -3.14 7.39 -4.33
CA PRO A 129 -3.89 7.84 -5.49
C PRO A 129 -4.23 9.34 -5.41
N ASN A 130 -4.42 10.00 -6.56
CA ASN A 130 -4.57 11.46 -6.65
C ASN A 130 -5.70 12.04 -5.77
N ASN A 131 -6.78 11.27 -5.54
CA ASN A 131 -7.89 11.68 -4.66
C ASN A 131 -7.52 11.69 -3.16
N LEU A 132 -6.44 11.02 -2.77
CA LEU A 132 -5.91 10.99 -1.40
C LEU A 132 -4.65 11.86 -1.23
N ARG A 133 -4.06 12.33 -2.34
CA ARG A 133 -2.95 13.29 -2.35
C ARG A 133 -3.48 14.69 -2.06
N SER A 134 -3.45 15.10 -0.79
CA SER A 134 -3.67 16.50 -0.42
C SER A 134 -2.42 17.05 0.24
N ASP A 135 -1.92 18.19 -0.24
CA ASP A 135 -0.73 18.86 0.31
C ASP A 135 -0.91 19.25 1.78
N ARG A 136 -2.17 19.47 2.20
CA ARG A 136 -2.54 19.90 3.54
C ARG A 136 -2.95 18.74 4.46
N ILE A 137 -2.74 17.48 4.07
CA ILE A 137 -3.07 16.34 4.92
C ILE A 137 -2.11 16.26 6.11
N SER A 138 -2.67 16.17 7.33
CA SER A 138 -1.88 15.94 8.54
C SER A 138 -1.20 14.58 8.50
N THR A 139 -0.01 14.44 9.10
CA THR A 139 0.76 13.19 9.17
C THR A 139 -0.04 11.99 9.66
N ALA A 140 -0.86 12.16 10.71
CA ALA A 140 -1.70 11.08 11.23
C ALA A 140 -2.74 10.60 10.18
N LYS A 141 -3.42 11.53 9.51
CA LYS A 141 -4.36 11.20 8.43
C LYS A 141 -3.67 10.56 7.22
N LEU A 142 -2.46 11.01 6.86
CA LEU A 142 -1.67 10.41 5.80
C LEU A 142 -1.38 8.93 6.08
N LEU A 143 -0.94 8.62 7.31
CA LEU A 143 -0.65 7.26 7.73
C LEU A 143 -1.90 6.37 7.74
N VAL A 144 -3.04 6.90 8.21
CA VAL A 144 -4.33 6.17 8.17
C VAL A 144 -4.76 5.91 6.72
N ALA A 145 -4.63 6.90 5.83
CA ALA A 145 -4.95 6.75 4.41
C ALA A 145 -4.05 5.72 3.73
N ALA A 146 -2.74 5.73 4.01
CA ALA A 146 -1.78 4.75 3.49
C ALA A 146 -2.10 3.34 3.99
N ALA A 147 -2.36 3.16 5.28
CA ALA A 147 -2.75 1.87 5.82
C ALA A 147 -4.05 1.34 5.20
N GLN A 148 -5.03 2.21 4.97
CA GLN A 148 -6.27 1.83 4.30
C GLN A 148 -6.03 1.47 2.83
N TYR A 149 -5.23 2.26 2.11
CA TYR A 149 -4.89 1.99 0.72
C TYR A 149 -4.19 0.64 0.53
N ILE A 150 -3.27 0.27 1.43
CA ILE A 150 -2.62 -1.05 1.42
C ILE A 150 -3.67 -2.16 1.59
N LYS A 151 -4.60 -2.02 2.53
CA LYS A 151 -5.67 -3.00 2.76
C LYS A 151 -6.58 -3.15 1.55
N ASP A 152 -6.95 -2.04 0.92
CA ASP A 152 -7.83 -2.04 -0.24
C ASP A 152 -7.14 -2.71 -1.45
N ASN A 153 -5.86 -2.39 -1.70
CA ASN A 153 -5.08 -3.07 -2.75
C ASN A 153 -4.93 -4.56 -2.48
N HIS A 154 -4.67 -4.96 -1.24
CA HIS A 154 -4.59 -6.37 -0.89
C HIS A 154 -5.92 -7.10 -1.17
N ALA A 155 -7.05 -6.49 -0.82
CA ALA A 155 -8.37 -7.05 -1.14
C ALA A 155 -8.63 -7.15 -2.64
N ILE A 156 -8.13 -6.19 -3.43
CA ILE A 156 -8.22 -6.24 -4.91
C ILE A 156 -7.36 -7.39 -5.46
N VAL A 157 -6.12 -7.53 -5.00
CA VAL A 157 -5.21 -8.62 -5.42
C VAL A 157 -5.84 -9.97 -5.14
N LEU A 158 -6.41 -10.19 -3.95
CA LEU A 158 -7.09 -11.45 -3.61
C LEU A 158 -8.25 -11.77 -4.57
N LYS A 159 -9.05 -10.77 -4.97
CA LYS A 159 -10.12 -10.95 -5.96
C LYS A 159 -9.59 -11.31 -7.34
N TYR A 160 -8.46 -10.71 -7.75
CA TYR A 160 -7.83 -11.06 -9.03
C TYR A 160 -7.26 -12.48 -9.02
N VAL A 161 -6.66 -12.90 -7.91
CA VAL A 161 -6.18 -14.28 -7.72
C VAL A 161 -7.34 -15.27 -7.86
N GLU A 162 -8.43 -15.07 -7.11
CA GLU A 162 -9.63 -15.92 -7.18
C GLU A 162 -10.23 -15.96 -8.60
N LYS A 163 -10.31 -14.81 -9.28
CA LYS A 163 -10.80 -14.75 -10.66
C LYS A 163 -9.90 -15.52 -11.62
N ASN A 164 -8.58 -15.42 -11.47
CA ASN A 164 -7.63 -16.13 -12.31
C ASN A 164 -7.71 -17.65 -12.09
N GLU A 165 -7.85 -18.11 -10.85
CA GLU A 165 -8.09 -19.52 -10.54
C GLU A 165 -9.38 -20.04 -11.20
N ASN A 166 -10.46 -19.27 -11.13
CA ASN A 166 -11.72 -19.62 -11.79
C ASN A 166 -11.57 -19.72 -13.32
N LEU A 167 -10.89 -18.76 -13.95
CA LEU A 167 -10.62 -18.79 -15.39
C LEU A 167 -9.73 -19.97 -15.77
N TYR A 168 -8.74 -20.31 -14.95
CA TYR A 168 -7.88 -21.46 -15.15
C TYR A 168 -8.66 -22.78 -15.06
N ASN A 169 -9.53 -22.91 -14.07
CA ASN A 169 -10.41 -24.08 -13.93
C ASN A 169 -11.39 -24.21 -15.09
N GLN A 170 -11.95 -23.09 -15.57
CA GLN A 170 -12.79 -23.07 -16.78
C GLN A 170 -12.00 -23.51 -18.02
N LYS A 171 -10.78 -23.00 -18.20
CA LYS A 171 -9.90 -23.42 -19.28
C LYS A 171 -9.66 -24.93 -19.23
N ILE A 172 -9.29 -25.49 -18.07
CA ILE A 172 -9.10 -26.93 -17.91
C ILE A 172 -10.37 -27.70 -18.27
N SER A 173 -11.54 -27.26 -17.81
CA SER A 173 -12.81 -27.91 -18.12
C SER A 173 -13.10 -27.94 -19.63
N LEU A 174 -12.83 -26.83 -20.33
CA LEU A 174 -13.01 -26.76 -21.77
C LEU A 174 -12.00 -27.62 -22.53
N LEU A 175 -10.75 -27.68 -22.07
CA LEU A 175 -9.74 -28.56 -22.69
C LEU A 175 -10.13 -30.03 -22.55
N ARG A 176 -10.66 -30.45 -21.39
CA ARG A 176 -11.20 -31.80 -21.21
C ARG A 176 -12.36 -32.09 -22.17
N GLN A 177 -13.28 -31.13 -22.36
CA GLN A 177 -14.36 -31.29 -23.35
C GLN A 177 -13.80 -31.44 -24.77
N LEU A 178 -12.81 -30.65 -25.17
CA LEU A 178 -12.17 -30.76 -26.49
C LEU A 178 -11.46 -32.11 -26.69
N GLU A 179 -10.89 -32.66 -25.62
CA GLU A 179 -10.29 -34.00 -25.62
C GLU A 179 -11.35 -35.08 -25.84
N GLU A 180 -12.50 -35.00 -25.15
CA GLU A 180 -13.63 -35.91 -25.34
C GLU A 180 -14.17 -35.90 -26.79
N TYR A 181 -14.14 -34.73 -27.46
CA TYR A 181 -14.52 -34.62 -28.87
C TYR A 181 -13.42 -35.01 -29.87
N GLY A 182 -12.19 -35.31 -29.41
CA GLY A 182 -11.06 -35.67 -30.27
C GLY A 182 -10.44 -34.50 -31.07
N ILE A 183 -10.79 -33.25 -30.74
CA ILE A 183 -10.37 -32.04 -31.47
C ILE A 183 -9.12 -31.40 -30.82
N TYR A 184 -8.75 -31.82 -29.62
CA TYR A 184 -7.69 -31.22 -28.82
C TYR A 184 -6.32 -31.12 -29.53
N ASN A 185 -5.93 -32.14 -30.29
CA ASN A 185 -4.65 -32.15 -31.02
C ASN A 185 -4.61 -31.08 -32.14
N GLU A 186 -5.73 -30.82 -32.81
CA GLU A 186 -5.82 -29.77 -33.83
C GLU A 186 -5.74 -28.37 -33.21
N TYR A 187 -6.39 -28.18 -32.04
CA TYR A 187 -6.30 -26.94 -31.27
C TYR A 187 -4.86 -26.65 -30.81
N LEU A 188 -4.13 -27.63 -30.25
CA LEU A 188 -2.73 -27.45 -29.83
C LEU A 188 -1.82 -27.03 -30.99
N ASN A 189 -2.01 -27.64 -32.16
CA ASN A 189 -1.27 -27.26 -33.37
C ASN A 189 -1.57 -25.80 -33.74
N SER A 190 -2.82 -25.35 -33.66
CA SER A 190 -3.22 -23.97 -33.98
C SER A 190 -2.64 -22.89 -33.04
N GLU A 191 -2.52 -23.17 -31.74
CA GLU A 191 -1.92 -22.25 -30.74
C GLU A 191 -0.41 -22.06 -30.95
N SER A 192 0.30 -23.11 -31.37
CA SER A 192 1.74 -23.05 -31.68
C SER A 192 2.04 -22.00 -32.76
N TYR A 193 1.18 -21.87 -33.78
CA TYR A 193 1.35 -20.90 -34.85
C TYR A 193 1.05 -19.45 -34.41
N ARG A 194 0.06 -19.24 -33.52
CA ARG A 194 -0.24 -17.90 -32.97
C ARG A 194 0.91 -17.32 -32.17
N THR A 195 1.61 -18.17 -31.42
CA THR A 195 2.73 -17.73 -30.58
C THR A 195 3.93 -17.28 -31.43
N GLN A 196 4.10 -17.83 -32.64
CA GLN A 196 5.13 -17.43 -33.60
C GLN A 196 4.80 -16.16 -34.38
N GLN A 197 3.52 -15.75 -34.43
CA GLN A 197 3.10 -14.50 -35.09
C GLN A 197 3.02 -13.29 -34.16
N LYS A 198 3.33 -13.43 -32.87
CA LYS A 198 3.46 -12.27 -31.98
C LYS A 198 4.59 -11.38 -32.51
N ASP A 199 4.22 -10.17 -32.92
CA ASP A 199 5.11 -9.26 -33.62
C ASP A 199 6.48 -9.11 -32.92
N PRO A 200 7.60 -9.22 -33.66
CA PRO A 200 8.95 -9.02 -33.10
C PRO A 200 9.19 -7.58 -32.60
N LYS A 201 8.21 -6.69 -32.72
CA LYS A 201 8.25 -5.34 -32.16
C LYS A 201 7.88 -5.30 -30.67
N THR A 202 7.14 -6.30 -30.16
CA THR A 202 6.78 -6.37 -28.73
C THR A 202 7.84 -7.04 -27.86
N SER A 203 8.75 -7.84 -28.41
CA SER A 203 9.81 -8.53 -27.64
C SER A 203 10.87 -7.58 -27.07
N LYS A 204 11.11 -6.42 -27.70
CA LYS A 204 12.05 -5.41 -27.17
C LYS A 204 11.58 -4.72 -25.89
N ILE A 205 10.28 -4.73 -25.61
CA ILE A 205 9.70 -4.10 -24.40
C ILE A 205 9.63 -5.10 -23.23
N GLU A 206 9.38 -6.38 -23.50
CA GLU A 206 9.37 -7.41 -22.45
C GLU A 206 10.77 -7.75 -21.91
N GLU A 207 11.82 -7.75 -22.74
CA GLU A 207 13.20 -7.96 -22.25
C GLU A 207 13.68 -6.84 -21.31
N GLN A 208 13.23 -5.60 -21.49
CA GLN A 208 13.60 -4.49 -20.60
C GLN A 208 12.85 -4.55 -19.26
N ASN A 209 11.63 -5.08 -19.22
CA ASN A 209 10.85 -5.17 -18.00
C ASN A 209 11.18 -6.43 -17.17
N ASN A 210 11.71 -7.50 -17.79
CA ASN A 210 12.18 -8.69 -17.08
C ASN A 210 13.58 -8.52 -16.44
N SER A 211 14.29 -7.42 -16.72
CA SER A 211 15.59 -7.10 -16.11
C SER A 211 15.48 -6.53 -14.68
N VAL A 212 14.29 -6.17 -14.19
CA VAL A 212 14.12 -5.41 -12.93
C VAL A 212 13.84 -6.31 -11.71
N CYS A 213 13.54 -7.59 -11.92
CA CYS A 213 13.32 -8.56 -10.84
C CYS A 213 14.34 -9.69 -10.91
N GLN A 214 15.65 -9.36 -10.89
CA GLN A 214 16.61 -10.37 -10.47
C GLN A 214 16.36 -10.65 -8.98
N PRO A 215 16.21 -11.93 -8.58
CA PRO A 215 16.18 -12.28 -7.18
C PRO A 215 17.47 -11.75 -6.57
N MET A 216 17.36 -10.83 -5.60
CA MET A 216 18.51 -10.42 -4.80
C MET A 216 19.03 -11.68 -4.12
N ASP A 217 20.24 -12.11 -4.48
CA ASP A 217 20.94 -13.17 -3.78
C ASP A 217 21.14 -12.68 -2.34
N VAL A 218 20.29 -13.19 -1.44
CA VAL A 218 20.40 -12.98 -0.01
C VAL A 218 21.40 -14.03 0.49
N ASP A 219 22.41 -13.53 1.20
CA ASP A 219 23.39 -14.24 2.04
C ASP A 219 24.78 -14.53 1.44
N GLU A 220 25.56 -13.46 1.32
CA GLU A 220 27.00 -13.55 1.54
C GLU A 220 27.27 -13.50 3.06
N PRO A 221 27.84 -14.56 3.68
CA PRO A 221 28.07 -14.60 5.12
C PRO A 221 29.11 -13.55 5.53
N ARG A 222 28.75 -12.73 6.54
CA ARG A 222 29.68 -11.79 7.17
C ARG A 222 30.88 -12.54 7.73
N PRO A 223 32.13 -12.09 7.47
CA PRO A 223 33.28 -12.62 8.17
C PRO A 223 33.19 -12.23 9.65
N ASP A 224 33.32 -13.23 10.52
CA ASP A 224 33.49 -13.05 11.94
C ASP A 224 34.77 -12.25 12.19
N PHE A 225 34.63 -11.10 12.84
CA PHE A 225 35.78 -10.35 13.34
C PHE A 225 36.23 -10.97 14.67
N GLU A 226 37.42 -11.58 14.65
CA GLU A 226 38.22 -11.89 15.85
C GLU A 226 38.74 -10.61 16.53
#